data_AF-A0A0M1M2L3-F1
#
_entry.id   AF-A0A0M1M2L3-F1
#
_cell.length_a   1.000
_cell.length_b   1.000
_cell.length_c   1.000
_cell.angle_alpha   90.00
_cell.angle_beta   90.00
_cell.angle_gamma   90.00
#
_symmetry.space_group_name_H-M   'P 1'
#
loop_
_entity.id
_entity.type
_entity.pdbx_description
1 polymer ?
#
loop_
_entity_poly.entity_id
_entity_poly.type
_entity_poly.pdbx_seq_one_letter_code
_entity_poly.pdbx_strand_id
1 'polypeptide(L)'
;MGIKEDFMKKTKMVDANNNKLGVEEIIDYLVCPETINKMIIASEMELPVLTLIAKDLEKIFDKNSNFPVVINGNNKNSTARQNVGRIIKYIMKQYGYTLIVGGLSERARIPAISGAEYFSTSGIYKKTAVVKYKIEVITKKI
;
A
#
# COMPACT_ATOMS: atom_id res chain seq x y z
N MET A 1 2.90 -20.59 1.44
CA MET A 1 3.37 -19.64 0.41
C MET A 1 3.05 -18.25 0.92
N GLY A 2 4.04 -17.37 1.06
CA GLY A 2 3.82 -16.03 1.61
C GLY A 2 3.07 -15.12 0.65
N ILE A 3 2.69 -13.94 1.16
CA ILE A 3 1.92 -12.93 0.41
C ILE A 3 2.70 -12.46 -0.82
N LYS A 4 4.01 -12.29 -0.69
CA LYS A 4 4.90 -11.89 -1.79
C LYS A 4 4.92 -12.93 -2.91
N GLU A 5 5.21 -14.20 -2.59
CA GLU A 5 5.36 -15.21 -3.63
C GLU A 5 4.04 -15.46 -4.37
N ASP A 6 2.89 -15.39 -3.68
CA ASP A 6 1.58 -15.52 -4.32
C ASP A 6 1.24 -14.31 -5.21
N PHE A 7 1.57 -13.09 -4.79
CA PHE A 7 1.35 -11.92 -5.64
C PHE A 7 2.25 -11.93 -6.86
N MET A 8 3.54 -12.22 -6.69
CA MET A 8 4.53 -12.20 -7.78
C MET A 8 4.24 -13.23 -8.86
N LYS A 9 3.70 -14.41 -8.50
CA LYS A 9 3.24 -15.42 -9.47
C LYS A 9 2.04 -14.97 -10.30
N LYS A 10 1.18 -14.12 -9.76
CA LYS A 10 -0.08 -13.69 -10.39
C LYS A 10 0.07 -12.41 -11.19
N THR A 11 1.01 -11.55 -10.82
CA THR A 11 1.11 -10.20 -11.37
C THR A 11 1.95 -10.13 -12.64
N LYS A 12 1.45 -9.42 -13.65
CA LYS A 12 2.23 -9.01 -14.84
C LYS A 12 2.91 -7.64 -14.65
N MET A 13 2.81 -7.05 -13.47
CA MET A 13 3.39 -5.73 -13.17
C MET A 13 4.91 -5.74 -13.34
N VAL A 14 5.44 -4.65 -13.89
CA VAL A 14 6.87 -4.37 -14.02
C VAL A 14 7.18 -3.01 -13.42
N ASP A 15 8.45 -2.80 -13.09
CA ASP A 15 9.00 -1.57 -12.54
C ASP A 15 9.38 -0.56 -13.65
N ALA A 16 10.03 0.56 -13.30
CA ALA A 16 10.40 1.60 -14.26
C ALA A 16 11.41 1.13 -15.32
N ASN A 17 12.15 0.06 -15.04
CA ASN A 17 13.16 -0.53 -15.91
C ASN A 17 12.62 -1.74 -16.68
N ASN A 18 11.28 -1.93 -16.71
CA ASN A 18 10.60 -3.11 -17.27
C ASN A 18 11.04 -4.44 -16.62
N ASN A 19 11.49 -4.40 -15.37
CA ASN A 19 11.93 -5.56 -14.61
C ASN A 19 11.00 -5.83 -13.42
N LYS A 20 11.30 -6.88 -12.64
CA LYS A 20 10.52 -7.26 -11.45
C LYS A 20 11.08 -6.71 -10.14
N LEU A 21 12.34 -6.25 -10.12
CA LEU A 21 13.05 -5.88 -8.91
C LEU A 21 12.32 -4.79 -8.12
N GLY A 22 11.94 -3.69 -8.76
CA GLY A 22 11.22 -2.61 -8.07
C GLY A 22 9.82 -3.04 -7.56
N VAL A 23 9.18 -4.00 -8.24
CA VAL A 23 7.91 -4.58 -7.78
C VAL A 23 8.13 -5.43 -6.53
N GLU A 24 9.24 -6.18 -6.47
CA GLU A 24 9.61 -6.96 -5.28
C GLU A 24 9.92 -6.06 -4.10
N GLU A 25 10.73 -5.01 -4.29
CA GLU A 25 11.11 -4.05 -3.26
C GLU A 25 9.89 -3.39 -2.60
N ILE A 26 8.90 -2.97 -3.41
CA ILE A 26 7.69 -2.36 -2.85
C ILE A 26 6.78 -3.36 -2.15
N ILE A 27 6.73 -4.60 -2.62
CA ILE A 27 5.99 -5.65 -1.93
C ILE A 27 6.66 -5.96 -0.60
N ASP A 28 7.99 -6.08 -0.56
CA ASP A 28 8.75 -6.32 0.67
C ASP A 28 8.46 -5.26 1.73
N TYR A 29 8.44 -3.98 1.32
CA TYR A 29 8.03 -2.88 2.20
C TYR A 29 6.58 -3.03 2.68
N LEU A 30 5.64 -3.32 1.78
CA LEU A 30 4.21 -3.38 2.11
C LEU A 30 3.80 -4.62 2.91
N VAL A 31 4.56 -5.72 2.81
CA VAL A 31 4.31 -6.95 3.61
C VAL A 31 5.07 -6.95 4.93
N CYS A 32 5.91 -5.95 5.19
CA CYS A 32 6.54 -5.76 6.49
C CYS A 32 5.46 -5.63 7.57
N PRO A 33 5.54 -6.35 8.71
CA PRO A 33 4.52 -6.33 9.74
C PRO A 33 4.16 -4.93 10.26
N GLU A 34 5.15 -4.04 10.36
CA GLU A 34 4.93 -2.64 10.77
C GLU A 34 4.07 -1.88 9.76
N THR A 35 4.38 -2.01 8.47
CA THR A 35 3.62 -1.36 7.39
C THR A 35 2.19 -1.88 7.34
N ILE A 36 1.99 -3.20 7.47
CA ILE A 36 0.66 -3.80 7.52
C ILE A 36 -0.12 -3.29 8.74
N ASN A 37 0.51 -3.23 9.90
CA ASN A 37 -0.14 -2.72 11.11
C ASN A 37 -0.57 -1.25 10.94
N LYS A 38 0.27 -0.40 10.35
CA LYS A 38 -0.09 0.99 10.00
C LYS A 38 -1.30 1.04 9.04
N MET A 39 -1.34 0.19 8.02
CA MET A 39 -2.49 0.11 7.09
C MET A 39 -3.78 -0.36 7.78
N ILE A 40 -3.68 -1.33 8.70
CA ILE A 40 -4.80 -1.82 9.50
C ILE A 40 -5.30 -0.73 10.45
N ILE A 41 -4.41 -0.07 11.20
CA ILE A 41 -4.78 1.03 12.10
C ILE A 41 -5.51 2.14 11.34
N ALA A 42 -4.99 2.55 10.17
CA ALA A 42 -5.67 3.52 9.33
C ALA A 42 -7.09 3.06 8.94
N SER A 43 -7.25 1.78 8.63
CA SER A 43 -8.55 1.20 8.26
C SER A 43 -9.53 1.11 9.43
N GLU A 44 -9.07 0.73 10.62
CA GLU A 44 -9.88 0.70 11.85
C GLU A 44 -10.30 2.11 12.31
N MET A 45 -9.51 3.12 11.97
CA MET A 45 -9.86 4.53 12.15
C MET A 45 -10.75 5.09 11.03
N GLU A 46 -11.18 4.25 10.08
CA GLU A 46 -11.95 4.63 8.88
C GLU A 46 -11.25 5.70 8.01
N LEU A 47 -9.92 5.76 8.10
CA LEU A 47 -9.07 6.64 7.30
C LEU A 47 -8.67 5.96 5.98
N PRO A 48 -8.25 6.74 4.97
CA PRO A 48 -7.63 6.18 3.78
C PRO A 48 -6.41 5.32 4.15
N VAL A 49 -6.27 4.14 3.57
CA VAL A 49 -5.27 3.13 3.96
C VAL A 49 -3.82 3.62 3.91
N LEU A 50 -3.54 4.60 3.04
CA LEU A 50 -2.20 5.19 2.90
C LEU A 50 -1.86 6.23 3.97
N THR A 51 -2.81 6.63 4.83
CA THR A 51 -2.66 7.80 5.73
C THR A 51 -1.38 7.74 6.57
N LEU A 52 -1.02 6.56 7.08
CA LEU A 52 0.14 6.39 7.96
C LEU A 52 1.42 5.94 7.24
N ILE A 53 1.38 5.68 5.94
CA ILE A 53 2.52 5.11 5.18
C ILE A 53 2.87 5.89 3.91
N ALA A 54 2.05 6.87 3.51
CA ALA A 54 2.22 7.60 2.26
C ALA A 54 3.55 8.36 2.19
N LYS A 55 3.94 9.07 3.26
CA LYS A 55 5.22 9.80 3.29
C LYS A 55 6.42 8.86 3.29
N ASP A 56 6.33 7.73 3.97
CA ASP A 56 7.41 6.73 3.97
C ASP A 56 7.56 6.12 2.58
N LEU A 57 6.45 5.80 1.89
CA LEU A 57 6.47 5.37 0.48
C LEU A 57 7.15 6.40 -0.42
N GLU A 58 6.82 7.68 -0.27
CA GLU A 58 7.43 8.75 -1.08
C GLU A 58 8.94 8.92 -0.82
N LYS A 59 9.39 8.67 0.42
CA LYS A 59 10.82 8.73 0.78
C LYS A 59 11.61 7.54 0.27
N ILE A 60 11.07 6.32 0.43
CA ILE A 60 11.75 5.07 0.07
C ILE A 60 11.75 4.88 -1.45
N PHE A 61 10.60 5.14 -2.08
CA PHE A 61 10.40 4.96 -3.51
C PHE A 61 10.47 6.30 -4.25
N ASP A 62 11.57 7.03 -3.99
CA ASP A 62 11.83 8.32 -4.60
C ASP A 62 12.09 8.19 -6.12
N LYS A 63 12.39 9.33 -6.76
CA LYS A 63 12.69 9.41 -8.20
C LYS A 63 13.86 8.55 -8.67
N ASN A 64 14.74 8.10 -7.78
CA ASN A 64 15.94 7.32 -8.09
C ASN A 64 15.73 5.81 -7.82
N SER A 65 14.60 5.43 -7.21
CA SER A 65 14.26 4.02 -6.96
C SER A 65 13.90 3.28 -8.25
N ASN A 66 13.90 1.94 -8.20
CA ASN A 66 13.41 1.11 -9.31
C ASN A 66 11.90 1.25 -9.52
N PHE A 67 11.15 1.66 -8.48
CA PHE A 67 9.70 1.84 -8.50
C PHE A 67 9.31 3.28 -8.08
N PRO A 68 9.66 4.31 -8.86
CA PRO A 68 9.50 5.69 -8.44
C PRO A 68 8.01 6.07 -8.32
N VAL A 69 7.57 6.36 -7.09
CA VAL A 69 6.23 6.94 -6.81
C VAL A 69 6.26 8.47 -6.82
N VAL A 70 7.45 9.02 -6.70
CA VAL A 70 7.84 10.43 -6.85
C VAL A 70 8.45 10.64 -8.24
N ILE A 71 8.14 11.77 -8.88
CA ILE A 71 8.65 12.08 -10.22
C ILE A 71 9.09 13.53 -10.33
N ASN A 72 10.10 13.78 -11.17
CA ASN A 72 10.48 15.13 -11.57
C ASN A 72 9.58 15.63 -12.73
N GLY A 73 9.04 16.84 -12.60
CA GLY A 73 8.27 17.52 -13.64
C GLY A 73 6.75 17.30 -13.57
N ASN A 74 6.03 17.80 -14.58
CA ASN A 74 4.55 17.77 -14.62
C ASN A 74 3.95 16.40 -14.92
N ASN A 75 4.78 15.41 -15.22
CA ASN A 75 4.29 14.08 -15.55
C ASN A 75 3.83 13.42 -14.26
N LYS A 76 2.53 13.52 -13.94
CA LYS A 76 1.89 12.82 -12.81
C LYS A 76 1.87 11.31 -13.10
N ASN A 77 3.01 10.66 -13.31
CA ASN A 77 3.13 9.25 -13.65
C ASN A 77 2.27 8.43 -12.69
N SER A 78 1.09 8.07 -13.19
CA SER A 78 -0.04 7.67 -12.36
C SER A 78 -0.01 6.16 -12.16
N THR A 79 0.72 5.44 -13.00
CA THR A 79 0.75 3.98 -13.05
C THR A 79 1.44 3.38 -11.84
N ALA A 80 2.61 3.88 -11.43
CA ALA A 80 3.31 3.37 -10.23
C ALA A 80 2.44 3.54 -8.97
N ARG A 81 1.88 4.73 -8.74
CA ARG A 81 0.97 4.99 -7.61
C ARG A 81 -0.33 4.18 -7.67
N GLN A 82 -0.89 3.98 -8.86
CA GLN A 82 -2.04 3.08 -9.04
C GLN A 82 -1.69 1.63 -8.72
N ASN A 83 -0.48 1.20 -9.11
CA ASN A 83 0.04 -0.13 -8.84
C ASN A 83 0.25 -0.35 -7.33
N VAL A 84 0.72 0.66 -6.57
CA VAL A 84 0.69 0.62 -5.09
C VAL A 84 -0.70 0.30 -4.57
N GLY A 85 -1.72 1.02 -5.06
CA GLY A 85 -3.11 0.76 -4.68
C GLY A 85 -3.58 -0.68 -5.00
N ARG A 86 -3.13 -1.26 -6.12
CA ARG A 86 -3.45 -2.65 -6.51
C ARG A 86 -2.75 -3.66 -5.59
N ILE A 87 -1.50 -3.43 -5.23
CA ILE A 87 -0.73 -4.29 -4.31
C ILE A 87 -1.39 -4.25 -2.93
N ILE A 88 -1.69 -3.06 -2.41
CA ILE A 88 -2.35 -2.89 -1.11
C ILE A 88 -3.72 -3.58 -1.10
N LYS A 89 -4.54 -3.41 -2.14
CA LYS A 89 -5.83 -4.12 -2.25
C LYS A 89 -5.66 -5.62 -2.12
N TYR A 90 -4.63 -6.18 -2.73
CA TYR A 90 -4.32 -7.60 -2.65
C TYR A 90 -3.87 -8.01 -1.24
N ILE A 91 -2.97 -7.25 -0.61
CA ILE A 91 -2.45 -7.51 0.75
C ILE A 91 -3.59 -7.44 1.77
N MET A 92 -4.34 -6.34 1.79
CA MET A 92 -5.44 -6.10 2.75
C MET A 92 -6.51 -7.19 2.68
N LYS A 93 -6.80 -7.71 1.47
CA LYS A 93 -7.70 -8.86 1.29
C LYS A 93 -7.22 -10.12 2.03
N GLN A 94 -5.91 -10.35 2.14
CA GLN A 94 -5.37 -11.49 2.89
C GLN A 94 -5.63 -11.36 4.40
N TYR A 95 -5.74 -10.13 4.91
CA TYR A 95 -6.06 -9.83 6.31
C TYR A 95 -7.57 -9.65 6.56
N GLY A 96 -8.43 -9.95 5.57
CA GLY A 96 -9.89 -9.84 5.68
C GLY A 96 -10.42 -8.40 5.63
N TYR A 97 -9.63 -7.47 5.13
CA TYR A 97 -10.03 -6.09 4.88
C TYR A 97 -10.42 -5.92 3.42
N THR A 98 -11.63 -5.40 3.16
CA THR A 98 -12.11 -5.10 1.82
C THR A 98 -12.40 -3.63 1.68
N LEU A 99 -12.20 -3.12 0.46
CA LEU A 99 -12.51 -1.74 0.12
C LEU A 99 -14.01 -1.47 0.35
N ILE A 100 -14.34 -0.34 0.97
CA ILE A 100 -15.73 0.12 1.10
C ILE A 100 -16.17 0.63 -0.28
N VAL A 101 -17.14 -0.05 -0.89
CA VAL A 101 -17.69 0.31 -2.21
C VAL A 101 -19.03 1.04 -2.00
N GLY A 102 -19.17 2.29 -2.47
CA GLY A 102 -20.47 2.98 -2.42
C GLY A 102 -20.53 4.51 -2.34
N GLY A 103 -19.68 5.28 -3.04
CA GLY A 103 -19.83 6.75 -3.13
C GLY A 103 -18.81 7.42 -4.06
N LEU A 104 -19.07 8.69 -4.44
CA LEU A 104 -18.51 9.51 -5.55
C LEU A 104 -16.99 9.52 -5.78
N SER A 105 -16.21 8.88 -4.92
CA SER A 105 -14.90 8.36 -5.26
C SER A 105 -14.64 7.17 -4.34
N GLU A 106 -14.35 5.99 -4.89
CA GLU A 106 -13.86 4.80 -4.17
C GLU A 106 -12.55 5.04 -3.37
N ARG A 107 -12.11 6.30 -3.31
CA ARG A 107 -10.89 6.82 -2.74
C ARG A 107 -11.25 8.10 -1.99
N ALA A 108 -10.84 8.20 -0.74
CA ALA A 108 -10.95 9.42 0.05
C ALA A 108 -9.63 10.20 0.01
N ARG A 109 -9.71 11.51 0.22
CA ARG A 109 -8.54 12.38 0.29
C ARG A 109 -7.68 11.98 1.47
N ILE A 110 -6.39 11.76 1.22
CA ILE A 110 -5.43 11.48 2.28
C ILE A 110 -5.31 12.74 3.15
N PRO A 111 -5.50 12.65 4.48
CA PRO A 111 -5.40 13.79 5.37
C PRO A 111 -4.00 14.42 5.39
N ALA A 112 -3.93 15.72 5.70
CA ALA A 112 -2.67 16.47 5.71
C ALA A 112 -1.65 15.93 6.72
N ILE A 113 -2.10 15.28 7.81
CA ILE A 113 -1.23 14.62 8.79
C ILE A 113 -0.33 13.53 8.18
N SER A 114 -0.70 12.98 7.02
CA SER A 114 0.14 12.02 6.29
C SER A 114 1.46 12.63 5.81
N GLY A 115 1.54 13.95 5.62
CA GLY A 115 2.69 14.64 5.04
C GLY A 115 3.01 14.28 3.57
N ALA A 116 2.10 13.57 2.89
CA ALA A 116 2.27 13.11 1.52
C ALA A 116 2.04 14.23 0.50
N GLU A 117 2.87 14.25 -0.54
CA GLU A 117 2.83 15.27 -1.60
C GLU A 117 2.32 14.69 -2.93
N TYR A 118 2.60 13.41 -3.20
CA TYR A 118 2.33 12.74 -4.47
C TYR A 118 1.10 11.81 -4.38
N PHE A 119 0.86 11.21 -3.22
CA PHE A 119 -0.38 10.49 -2.94
C PHE A 119 -1.46 11.45 -2.42
N SER A 120 -2.47 11.72 -3.24
CA SER A 120 -3.58 12.61 -2.86
C SER A 120 -4.81 11.89 -2.30
N THR A 121 -5.05 10.66 -2.75
CA THR A 121 -6.24 9.87 -2.39
C THR A 121 -5.88 8.41 -2.21
N SER A 122 -6.59 7.69 -1.34
CA SER A 122 -6.51 6.23 -1.26
C SER A 122 -7.82 5.61 -0.79
N GLY A 123 -7.94 4.30 -0.94
CA GLY A 123 -9.14 3.56 -0.55
C GLY A 123 -9.30 3.47 0.96
N ILE A 124 -10.55 3.47 1.43
CA ILE A 124 -10.91 3.15 2.82
C ILE A 124 -11.32 1.68 2.87
N TYR A 125 -10.79 0.95 3.85
CA TYR A 125 -11.02 -0.48 3.99
C TYR A 125 -11.77 -0.76 5.29
N LYS A 126 -12.63 -1.78 5.28
CA LYS A 126 -13.32 -2.28 6.45
C LYS A 126 -13.09 -3.78 6.59
N LYS A 127 -13.03 -4.25 7.83
CA LYS A 127 -12.97 -5.68 8.14
C LYS A 127 -14.32 -6.32 7.86
N THR A 128 -14.38 -7.19 6.85
CA THR A 128 -15.64 -7.83 6.39
C THR A 128 -15.69 -9.33 6.66
N ALA A 129 -14.67 -9.86 7.35
CA ALA A 129 -14.61 -11.22 7.90
C ALA A 129 -14.66 -12.37 6.88
N VAL A 130 -13.50 -12.66 6.29
CA VAL A 130 -12.88 -14.00 6.13
C VAL A 130 -11.37 -13.73 6.11
N VAL A 131 -10.62 -14.14 7.14
CA VAL A 131 -9.19 -13.81 7.30
C VAL A 131 -8.30 -14.99 6.89
N LYS A 132 -7.23 -14.73 6.13
CA LYS A 132 -6.19 -15.74 5.85
C LYS A 132 -4.96 -15.58 6.75
N TYR A 133 -4.70 -14.37 7.21
CA TYR A 133 -3.60 -14.05 8.12
C TYR A 133 -4.12 -13.23 9.31
N LYS A 134 -3.50 -13.46 10.47
CA LYS A 134 -3.75 -12.71 11.71
C LYS A 134 -2.43 -12.09 12.16
N ILE A 135 -2.48 -10.85 12.63
CA ILE A 135 -1.32 -10.21 13.29
C ILE A 135 -1.35 -10.60 14.76
N GLU A 136 -0.24 -11.13 15.26
CA GLU A 136 -0.01 -11.36 16.68
C GLU A 136 1.07 -10.40 17.18
N VAL A 137 0.71 -9.57 18.17
CA VAL A 137 1.65 -8.66 18.82
C VAL A 137 2.26 -9.42 20.00
N ILE A 138 3.53 -9.80 19.87
CA ILE A 138 4.27 -10.45 20.96
C ILE A 138 4.94 -9.35 21.78
N THR A 139 4.40 -9.07 22.97
CA THR A 139 5.05 -8.15 23.91
C THR A 139 6.21 -8.89 24.59
N LYS A 140 7.45 -8.51 24.28
CA LYS A 140 8.61 -8.99 25.03
C LYS A 140 8.84 -8.00 26.18
N LYS A 141 8.65 -8.44 27.43
CA LYS A 141 9.16 -7.68 28.58
C LYS A 141 10.68 -7.60 28.42
N ILE A 142 11.20 -6.38 28.33
CA ILE A 142 12.64 -6.08 28.39
C ILE A 142 13.07 -6.15 29.85
#